data_AF-T1EIW7-F1
#
_entry.id   AF-T1EIW7-F1
#
_cell.length_a   1.000
_cell.length_b   1.000
_cell.length_c   1.000
_cell.angle_alpha   90.00
_cell.angle_beta   90.00
_cell.angle_gamma   90.00
#
_symmetry.space_group_name_H-M   'P 1'
#
loop_
_entity.id
_entity.type
_entity.pdbx_description
1 polymer ?
#
loop_
_entity_poly.entity_id
_entity_poly.type
_entity_poly.pdbx_seq_one_letter_code
_entity_poly.pdbx_strand_id
1 'polypeptide(L)' 'LNEEQIQELRLKVNSRERKRMHDLNSALDALREVMPYSHGPSVRKLSKISTLTMARNYIVMLT' A
#
# COMPACT_ATOMS: atom_id res chain seq x y z
N LEU A 1 -2.55 -22.03 -27.75
CA LEU A 1 -1.87 -20.71 -27.70
C LEU A 1 -0.43 -20.96 -28.07
N ASN A 2 0.12 -20.20 -29.01
CA ASN A 2 1.56 -20.25 -29.27
C ASN A 2 2.33 -19.60 -28.09
N GLU A 3 3.64 -19.79 -28.02
CA GLU A 3 4.46 -19.29 -26.91
C GLU A 3 4.39 -17.76 -26.75
N GLU A 4 4.28 -17.05 -27.86
CA GLU A 4 4.14 -15.60 -27.91
C GLU A 4 2.84 -15.12 -27.22
N GLN A 5 1.70 -15.74 -27.54
CA GLN A 5 0.42 -15.45 -26.88
C GLN A 5 0.46 -15.73 -25.37
N ILE A 6 1.19 -16.76 -24.93
CA ILE A 6 1.36 -17.08 -23.51
C ILE A 6 2.20 -15.99 -22.82
N GLN A 7 3.25 -15.51 -23.48
CA GLN A 7 4.10 -14.44 -22.97
C GLN A 7 3.33 -13.12 -22.85
N GLU A 8 2.55 -12.74 -23.87
CA GLU A 8 1.68 -11.56 -23.82
C GLU A 8 0.67 -11.63 -22.67
N LEU A 9 0.03 -12.79 -22.48
CA LEU A 9 -0.92 -12.99 -21.40
C LEU A 9 -0.25 -12.81 -20.03
N ARG A 10 0.95 -13.38 -19.82
CA ARG A 10 1.73 -13.20 -18.59
C ARG A 10 2.07 -11.74 -18.34
N LEU A 11 2.52 -11.01 -19.37
CA LEU A 11 2.83 -9.58 -19.25
C LEU A 11 1.59 -8.76 -18.89
N LYS A 12 0.43 -9.06 -19.50
CA LYS A 12 -0.85 -8.40 -19.22
C LYS A 12 -1.30 -8.64 -17.79
N VAL A 13 -1.20 -9.88 -17.29
CA VAL A 13 -1.53 -10.20 -15.89
C VAL A 13 -0.60 -9.50 -14.92
N ASN A 14 0.72 -9.52 -15.17
CA ASN A 14 1.69 -8.85 -14.31
C ASN A 14 1.47 -7.32 -14.26
N SER A 15 1.13 -6.71 -15.40
CA SER A 15 0.80 -5.29 -15.46
C SER A 15 -0.42 -4.96 -14.60
N ARG A 16 -1.46 -5.78 -14.68
CA ARG A 16 -2.68 -5.63 -13.86
C ARG A 16 -2.38 -5.74 -12.36
N GLU A 17 -1.57 -6.73 -11.95
CA GLU A 17 -1.23 -6.91 -10.55
C GLU A 17 -0.33 -5.76 -10.02
N ARG A 18 0.58 -5.25 -10.84
CA ARG A 18 1.36 -4.04 -10.49
C ARG A 18 0.43 -2.84 -10.25
N LYS A 19 -0.56 -2.62 -11.12
CA LYS A 19 -1.55 -1.54 -10.94
C LYS A 19 -2.31 -1.71 -9.61
N ARG A 20 -2.83 -2.92 -9.35
CA ARG A 20 -3.53 -3.24 -8.09
C ARG A 20 -2.66 -2.96 -6.85
N MET A 21 -1.39 -3.34 -6.90
CA MET A 21 -0.43 -3.08 -5.82
C MET A 21 -0.10 -1.59 -5.66
N HIS A 22 -0.06 -0.83 -6.75
CA HIS A 22 0.11 0.62 -6.70
C HIS A 22 -1.08 1.28 -5.99
N ASP A 23 -2.31 0.93 -6.38
CA ASP A 23 -3.54 1.46 -5.75
C ASP A 23 -3.59 1.13 -4.25
N LEU A 24 -3.20 -0.10 -3.87
CA LEU A 24 -3.10 -0.51 -2.46
C LEU A 24 -2.04 0.29 -1.68
N ASN A 25 -0.87 0.52 -2.29
CA ASN A 25 0.18 1.29 -1.64
C ASN A 25 -0.22 2.77 -1.47
N SER A 26 -0.92 3.35 -2.44
CA SER A 26 -1.45 4.72 -2.36
C SER A 26 -2.48 4.85 -1.24
N ALA A 27 -3.38 3.87 -1.09
CA ALA A 27 -4.31 3.85 0.05
C ALA A 27 -3.60 3.74 1.41
N LEU A 28 -2.53 2.93 1.48
CA LEU A 28 -1.72 2.81 2.70
C LEU A 28 -0.95 4.10 3.00
N ASP A 29 -0.51 4.84 1.98
CA ASP A 29 0.12 6.15 2.15
C ASP A 29 -0.90 7.19 2.63
N ALA A 30 -2.10 7.24 2.05
CA ALA A 30 -3.18 8.08 2.56
C ALA A 30 -3.52 7.77 4.04
N LEU A 31 -3.47 6.50 4.44
CA LEU A 31 -3.63 6.11 5.84
C LEU A 31 -2.53 6.70 6.74
N ARG A 32 -1.28 6.78 6.27
CA ARG A 32 -0.18 7.38 7.05
C ARG A 32 -0.40 8.85 7.33
N GLU A 33 -0.94 9.60 6.36
CA GLU A 33 -1.17 11.04 6.48
C GLU A 33 -2.17 11.41 7.59
N VAL A 34 -3.13 10.52 7.87
CA VAL A 34 -4.16 10.74 8.91
C VAL A 34 -3.77 10.19 10.28
N MET A 35 -2.59 9.58 10.41
CA MET A 35 -2.13 9.05 11.70
C MET A 35 -1.58 10.15 12.61
N PRO A 36 -1.69 9.99 13.95
CA PRO A 36 -1.02 10.87 14.90
C PRO A 36 0.50 10.80 14.72
N TYR A 37 1.19 11.94 14.87
CA TYR A 37 2.65 12.08 14.73
C TYR A 37 3.23 11.77 13.35
N SER A 38 2.40 11.73 12.30
CA SER A 38 2.83 11.57 10.90
C SER A 38 3.51 12.81 10.33
N HIS A 39 3.21 13.99 10.89
CA HIS A 39 3.72 15.28 10.44
C HIS A 39 4.87 15.75 11.34
N GLY A 40 6.09 15.78 10.80
CA GLY A 40 7.25 16.37 11.47
C GLY A 40 8.52 16.25 10.64
N PRO A 41 9.46 17.21 10.77
CA PRO A 41 10.67 17.28 9.94
C PRO A 41 11.61 16.08 10.07
N SER A 42 11.43 15.24 11.10
CA SER A 42 12.21 14.03 11.37
C SER A 42 11.39 12.74 11.31
N VAL A 43 10.12 12.79 10.91
CA VAL A 43 9.24 11.62 10.90
C VAL A 43 9.55 10.76 9.67
N ARG A 44 10.09 9.56 9.92
CA ARG A 44 10.35 8.58 8.86
C ARG A 44 9.08 7.82 8.50
N LYS A 45 8.93 7.49 7.20
CA LYS A 45 7.84 6.66 6.69
C LYS A 45 7.79 5.32 7.44
N LEU A 46 6.66 5.07 8.11
CA LEU A 46 6.43 3.83 8.84
C LEU A 46 6.34 2.63 7.90
N SER A 47 6.85 1.48 8.36
CA SER A 47 6.68 0.20 7.67
C SER A 47 5.19 -0.14 7.49
N LYS A 48 4.86 -1.05 6.56
CA LYS A 48 3.46 -1.45 6.32
C LYS A 48 2.81 -2.02 7.58
N ILE A 49 3.50 -2.91 8.29
CA ILE A 49 3.00 -3.53 9.52
C ILE A 49 2.86 -2.53 10.66
N SER A 50 3.83 -1.62 10.82
CA SER A 50 3.76 -0.57 11.82
C SER A 50 2.59 0.39 11.56
N THR A 51 2.36 0.75 10.30
CA THR A 51 1.23 1.62 9.89
C THR A 51 -0.11 0.98 10.28
N LEU A 52 -0.33 -0.30 9.95
CA LEU A 52 -1.57 -1.01 10.29
C LEU A 52 -1.75 -1.19 11.80
N THR A 53 -0.67 -1.48 12.51
CA THR A 53 -0.69 -1.66 13.97
C THR A 53 -1.07 -0.36 14.67
N MET A 54 -0.47 0.75 14.24
CA MET A 54 -0.73 2.07 14.80
C MET A 54 -2.15 2.54 14.46
N ALA A 55 -2.62 2.33 13.22
CA ALA A 55 -3.98 2.67 12.82
C ALA A 55 -5.04 1.95 13.66
N ARG A 56 -4.88 0.64 13.90
CA ARG A 56 -5.77 -0.12 14.79
C ARG A 56 -5.78 0.46 16.20
N ASN A 57 -4.60 0.70 16.78
CA ASN A 57 -4.50 1.25 18.14
C ASN A 57 -5.11 2.66 18.23
N TYR A 58 -4.95 3.47 17.19
CA TYR A 58 -5.53 4.80 17.12
C TYR A 58 -7.05 4.77 17.10
N ILE A 59 -7.66 3.87 16.31
CA ILE A 59 -9.12 3.66 16.34
C ILE A 59 -9.58 3.26 17.75
N VAL A 60 -8.93 2.26 18.35
CA VAL A 60 -9.28 1.78 19.71
C VAL A 60 -9.13 2.87 20.77
N MET A 61 -8.19 3.80 20.61
CA MET A 61 -8.03 4.93 21.53
C MET A 61 -9.15 5.97 21.41
N LEU A 62 -9.75 6.10 20.23
CA LEU A 62 -10.79 7.09 19.93
C LEU A 62 -12.21 6.59 20.18
N THR A 63 -12.40 5.29 20.36
CA THR A 63 -13.70 4.63 20.61
C THR A 63 -13.76 4.08 22.01
#